data_AF-A0AAX2JC71-F1
#
_entry.id   AF-A0AAX2JC71-F1
#
_cell.length_a   1.000
_cell.length_b   1.000
_cell.length_c   1.000
_cell.angle_alpha   90.00
_cell.angle_beta   90.00
_cell.angle_gamma   90.00
#
_symmetry.space_group_name_H-M   'P 1'
#
loop_
_entity.id
_entity.type
_entity.pdbx_description
1 polymer ?
#
loop_
_entity_poly.entity_id
_entity_poly.type
_entity_poly.pdbx_seq_one_letter_code
_entity_poly.pdbx_strand_id
1 'polypeptide(L)' 'MGVGINTDPAWKYTIRVIEKISIINGKECLMLVDKRLCTCKKELDRNLKILKEVYPNHSLQIKERKNNKWQVIEYSV' A
#
# COMPACT_ATOMS: atom_id res chain seq x y z
N MET A 1 -33.93 -1.30 15.55
CA MET A 1 -32.49 -1.30 15.85
C MET A 1 -31.74 -1.11 14.54
N GLY A 2 -31.23 0.10 14.29
CA GLY A 2 -30.49 0.39 13.06
C GLY A 2 -29.12 -0.27 13.13
N VAL A 3 -28.97 -1.41 12.45
CA VAL A 3 -27.65 -2.02 12.27
C VAL A 3 -26.97 -1.20 11.17
N GLY A 4 -26.24 -0.16 11.59
CA GLY A 4 -25.32 0.53 10.70
C GLY A 4 -24.35 -0.52 10.18
N ILE A 5 -24.57 -0.98 8.96
CA ILE A 5 -23.61 -1.74 8.17
C ILE A 5 -22.33 -0.93 8.22
N ASN A 6 -21.38 -1.36 9.05
CA ASN A 6 -20.00 -0.97 8.91
C ASN A 6 -19.58 -1.52 7.55
N THR A 7 -19.81 -0.73 6.50
CA THR A 7 -19.24 -0.89 5.15
C THR A 7 -17.75 -0.56 5.19
N ASP A 8 -17.12 -0.88 6.31
CA ASP A 8 -15.71 -0.70 6.46
C ASP A 8 -15.03 -1.70 5.56
N PRO A 9 -14.05 -1.23 4.77
CA PRO A 9 -13.42 -2.13 3.89
C PRO A 9 -12.80 -3.32 4.67
N ALA A 10 -13.19 -4.58 4.36
CA ALA A 10 -12.56 -5.85 4.76
C ALA A 10 -11.03 -5.98 4.51
N TRP A 11 -10.43 -4.98 3.87
CA TRP A 11 -9.04 -4.92 3.46
C TRP A 11 -8.25 -4.34 4.65
N LYS A 12 -7.48 -5.20 5.32
CA LYS A 12 -6.65 -4.81 6.47
C LYS A 12 -5.33 -4.19 6.06
N TYR A 13 -4.88 -4.44 4.83
CA TYR A 13 -3.58 -4.00 4.32
C TYR A 13 -3.70 -3.42 2.92
N THR A 14 -2.90 -2.40 2.62
CA THR A 14 -2.74 -1.83 1.29
C THR A 14 -1.26 -1.71 0.98
N ILE A 15 -0.82 -2.23 -0.16
CA ILE A 15 0.56 -2.04 -0.67
C ILE A 15 0.49 -1.04 -1.82
N ARG A 16 1.39 -0.06 -1.83
CA ARG A 16 1.56 0.92 -2.90
C ARG A 16 3.00 0.85 -3.38
N VAL A 17 3.19 0.59 -4.66
CA VAL A 17 4.49 0.68 -5.32
C VAL A 17 4.64 2.10 -5.85
N ILE A 18 5.68 2.78 -5.40
CA ILE A 18 5.96 4.17 -5.71
C ILE A 18 7.27 4.23 -6.49
N GLU A 19 7.20 4.82 -7.67
CA GLU A 19 8.38 5.18 -8.44
C GLU A 19 8.71 6.66 -8.17
N LYS A 20 9.98 6.92 -7.89
CA LYS A 20 10.51 8.28 -7.90
C LYS A 20 10.78 8.64 -9.36
N ILE A 21 9.74 9.03 -10.10
CA ILE A 21 9.94 9.63 -11.41
C ILE A 21 9.96 11.15 -11.28
N SER A 22 11.10 11.69 -11.72
CA SER A 22 11.37 12.99 -12.32
C SER A 22 10.54 14.22 -11.95
N ILE A 23 11.26 15.32 -11.97
CA ILE A 23 10.79 16.66 -11.67
C ILE A 23 9.75 17.11 -12.71
N ILE A 24 8.48 17.26 -12.29
CA ILE A 24 7.42 17.91 -13.09
C ILE A 24 7.30 19.35 -12.59
N ASN A 25 7.50 20.34 -13.47
CA ASN A 25 7.46 21.76 -13.13
C ASN A 25 8.37 22.15 -11.94
N GLY A 26 9.59 21.62 -11.86
CA GLY A 26 10.52 21.92 -10.76
C GLY A 26 10.18 21.24 -9.43
N LYS A 27 9.17 20.35 -9.37
CA LYS A 27 8.79 19.60 -8.18
C LYS A 27 9.00 18.10 -8.37
N GLU A 28 9.63 17.46 -7.39
CA GLU A 28 9.72 16.00 -7.32
C GLU A 28 8.30 15.42 -7.17
N CYS A 29 7.90 14.57 -8.13
CA CYS A 29 6.63 13.86 -8.08
C CYS A 29 6.86 12.39 -7.77
N LEU A 30 5.99 11.83 -6.94
CA LEU A 30 5.95 10.40 -6.67
C LEU A 30 4.85 9.80 -7.53
N MET A 31 5.21 8.84 -8.38
CA MET A 31 4.24 8.15 -9.24
C MET A 31 3.83 6.83 -8.59
N LEU A 32 2.52 6.60 -8.46
CA LEU A 32 1.97 5.33 -8.02
C LEU A 32 1.95 4.36 -9.22
N VAL A 33 2.74 3.29 -9.14
CA VAL A 33 2.87 2.30 -10.23
C VAL A 33 1.90 1.14 -10.07
N ASP A 34 1.78 0.60 -8.86
CA ASP A 34 0.88 -0.52 -8.55
C ASP A 34 0.28 -0.29 -7.16
N LYS A 35 -0.94 -0.80 -6.97
CA LYS A 35 -1.64 -0.81 -5.69
C LYS A 35 -2.28 -2.19 -5.50
N ARG A 36 -1.94 -2.85 -4.40
CA ARG A 36 -2.57 -4.10 -3.95
C ARG A 36 -3.33 -3.88 -2.65
N LEU A 37 -4.48 -4.52 -2.53
CA LEU A 37 -5.25 -4.57 -1.29
C LEU A 37 -5.25 -6.00 -0.78
N CYS A 38 -4.99 -6.19 0.50
CA CYS A 38 -4.96 -7.51 1.13
C CYS A 38 -5.89 -7.54 2.34
N THR A 39 -6.55 -8.68 2.52
CA THR A 39 -7.49 -8.87 3.64
C THR A 39 -6.82 -9.51 4.84
N CYS A 40 -5.71 -10.22 4.61
CA CYS A 40 -4.93 -10.90 5.64
C CYS A 40 -3.41 -10.73 5.46
N LYS A 41 -2.66 -11.02 6.52
CA LYS A 41 -1.19 -10.92 6.54
C LYS A 41 -0.52 -11.89 5.56
N LYS A 42 -1.05 -13.10 5.39
CA LYS A 42 -0.50 -14.10 4.44
C LYS A 42 -0.53 -13.60 2.99
N GLU A 43 -1.62 -12.95 2.58
CA GLU A 43 -1.72 -12.30 1.26
C GLU A 43 -0.75 -11.12 1.14
N LEU A 44 -0.62 -10.31 2.20
CA LEU A 44 0.33 -9.20 2.25
C LEU A 44 1.75 -9.72 2.00
N ASP A 45 2.22 -10.70 2.77
CA ASP A 45 3.58 -11.25 2.65
C ASP A 45 3.84 -11.83 1.25
N ARG A 46 2.87 -12.56 0.69
CA ARG A 46 2.96 -13.11 -0.67
C ARG A 46 3.08 -12.00 -1.72
N ASN A 47 2.20 -11.01 -1.65
CA ASN A 47 2.20 -9.88 -2.59
C ASN A 47 3.46 -9.03 -2.44
N LEU A 48 3.95 -8.81 -1.21
CA LEU A 48 5.20 -8.09 -0.98
C LEU A 48 6.38 -8.80 -1.63
N LYS A 49 6.47 -10.13 -1.51
CA LYS A 49 7.54 -10.88 -2.16
C LYS A 49 7.51 -10.70 -3.68
N ILE A 50 6.34 -10.89 -4.29
CA ILE A 50 6.14 -10.70 -5.74
C ILE A 50 6.49 -9.26 -6.15
N LEU A 51 5.98 -8.25 -5.43
CA LEU A 51 6.22 -6.86 -5.78
C LEU A 51 7.69 -6.45 -5.63
N LYS A 52 8.42 -7.01 -4.65
CA LYS A 52 9.87 -6.79 -4.55
C LYS A 52 10.64 -7.41 -5.70
N GLU A 53 10.20 -8.56 -6.21
CA GLU A 53 10.81 -9.22 -7.36
C GLU A 53 10.47 -8.50 -8.68
N VAL A 54 9.24 -7.99 -8.82
CA VAL A 54 8.79 -7.27 -10.02
C VAL A 54 9.29 -5.82 -10.06
N TYR A 55 9.38 -5.16 -8.90
CA TYR A 55 9.74 -3.75 -8.75
C TYR A 55 10.94 -3.57 -7.80
N PRO A 56 12.13 -4.11 -8.13
CA PRO A 56 13.28 -4.14 -7.23
C PRO A 56 13.87 -2.75 -6.92
N ASN A 57 13.63 -1.76 -7.78
CA ASN A 57 14.18 -0.39 -7.64
C ASN A 57 13.12 0.62 -7.18
N HIS A 58 11.96 0.15 -6.73
CA HIS A 58 10.83 1.01 -6.37
C HIS A 58 10.65 1.07 -4.86
N SER A 59 10.08 2.17 -4.38
CA SER A 59 9.72 2.31 -2.98
C SER A 59 8.37 1.64 -2.73
N LEU A 60 8.27 0.86 -1.66
CA LEU A 60 7.03 0.17 -1.30
C LEU A 60 6.44 0.82 -0.04
N GLN A 61 5.24 1.36 -0.15
CA GLN A 61 4.50 1.90 0.99
C GLN A 61 3.36 0.96 1.38
N ILE A 62 3.41 0.43 2.60
CA ILE A 62 2.37 -0.45 3.14
C ILE A 62 1.51 0.36 4.11
N LYS A 63 0.19 0.21 4.05
CA LYS A 63 -0.73 0.75 5.04
C LYS A 63 -1.45 -0.41 5.72
N GLU A 64 -1.33 -0.49 7.02
CA GLU A 64 -2.06 -1.44 7.87
C GLU A 64 -3.19 -0.70 8.59
N ARG A 65 -4.35 -1.33 8.67
CA ARG A 65 -5.47 -0.83 9.47
C ARG A 65 -5.43 -1.48 10.86
N LYS A 66 -5.12 -0.70 11.90
CA LYS A 66 -5.13 -1.12 13.32
C LYS A 66 -6.03 -0.19 14.12
N ASN A 67 -6.94 -0.76 14.92
CA ASN A 67 -7.87 -0.01 15.78
C ASN A 67 -8.60 1.13 15.04
N ASN A 68 -9.14 0.83 13.86
CA ASN A 68 -9.81 1.80 12.99
C ASN A 68 -8.97 3.00 12.50
N LYS A 69 -7.64 2.93 12.65
CA LYS A 69 -6.70 3.91 12.11
C LYS A 69 -5.80 3.26 11.07
N TRP A 70 -5.49 4.01 10.01
CA TRP A 70 -4.48 3.62 9.04
C TRP A 70 -3.09 4.00 9.55
N GLN A 71 -2.23 3.02 9.70
CA GLN A 71 -0.80 3.20 9.98
C GLN A 71 -0.02 2.97 8.69
N VAL A 72 0.86 3.91 8.36
CA VAL A 72 1.73 3.81 7.19
C VAL A 72 3.07 3.25 7.64
N ILE A 73 3.53 2.20 6.97
CA ILE A 73 4.83 1.58 7.14
C ILE A 73 5.55 1.71 5.80
N GLU A 74 6.58 2.54 5.75
CA GLU A 74 7.38 2.73 4.55
C GLU A 74 8.51 1.71 4.52
N TYR A 75 8.62 0.99 3.41
CA TYR A 75 9.72 0.10 3.12
C TYR A 75 10.51 0.68 1.95
N SER A 76 11.70 1.18 2.24
CA SER A 76 12.74 1.35 1.24
C SER A 76 13.37 -0.03 1.02
N VAL A 77 13.38 -0.50 -0.22
CA VAL A 77 14.11 -1.72 -0.62
C VAL A 77 15.59 -1.42 -0.63
#